data_AF-A0A7X0AIQ9-F1
#
_entry.id   AF-A0A7X0AIQ9-F1
#
_cell.length_a   1.000
_cell.length_b   1.000
_cell.length_c   1.000
_cell.angle_alpha   90.00
_cell.angle_beta   90.00
_cell.angle_gamma   90.00
#
_symmetry.space_group_name_H-M   'P 1'
#
loop_
_entity.id
_entity.type
_entity.pdbx_description
1 polymer ?
#
loop_
_entity_poly.entity_id
_entity_poly.type
_entity_poly.pdbx_seq_one_letter_code
_entity_poly.pdbx_strand_id
1 'polypeptide(L)'
;MGHNQEEFSDAYKEARGLARATLSGSSATIDWCIQGGRGGETLVDPVRGSLNNGDLYGERMGWTLSGYPDRDWPLVTFPRATSEPGADWYRTTFTLDIPADQYVFALINHF
;
A
#
# COMPACT_ATOMS: atom_id res chain seq x y z
N MET A 1 1.95 1.92 -10.65
CA MET A 1 0.99 1.47 -11.70
C MET A 1 -0.37 2.05 -11.36
N GLY A 2 -0.84 3.05 -12.12
CA GLY A 2 -2.14 3.71 -11.94
C GLY A 2 -3.07 3.44 -13.14
N HIS A 3 -4.06 4.32 -13.36
CA HIS A 3 -4.83 4.31 -14.62
C HIS A 3 -3.95 4.73 -15.80
N ASN A 4 -4.30 4.25 -17.00
CA ASN A 4 -3.58 4.62 -18.21
C ASN A 4 -3.84 6.09 -18.56
N GLN A 5 -2.90 6.68 -19.29
CA GLN A 5 -3.10 7.98 -19.92
C GLN A 5 -4.11 7.87 -21.07
N GLU A 6 -4.72 9.00 -21.42
CA GLU A 6 -5.58 9.16 -22.58
C GLU A 6 -4.83 9.91 -23.69
N GLU A 7 -4.99 9.42 -24.93
CA GLU A 7 -4.55 10.11 -26.12
C GLU A 7 -5.73 10.22 -27.10
N PHE A 8 -6.32 9.10 -27.56
CA PHE A 8 -7.63 9.02 -28.26
C PHE A 8 -8.27 7.61 -28.24
N SER A 9 -7.83 6.74 -27.32
CA SER A 9 -8.07 5.28 -27.36
C SER A 9 -9.03 4.77 -26.29
N ASP A 10 -9.57 5.66 -25.45
CA ASP A 10 -10.30 5.29 -24.24
C ASP A 10 -9.51 4.39 -23.26
N ALA A 11 -8.19 4.31 -23.41
CA ALA A 11 -7.34 3.43 -22.59
C ALA A 11 -7.40 3.75 -21.09
N TYR A 12 -7.71 4.99 -20.70
CA TYR A 12 -7.89 5.36 -19.28
C TYR A 12 -9.05 4.62 -18.60
N LYS A 13 -10.03 4.16 -19.38
CA LYS A 13 -11.19 3.37 -18.90
C LYS A 13 -10.85 1.90 -18.68
N GLU A 14 -9.62 1.47 -19.00
CA GLU A 14 -9.21 0.10 -18.77
C GLU A 14 -9.38 -0.24 -17.28
N ALA A 15 -10.15 -1.31 -17.03
CA ALA A 15 -10.48 -1.74 -15.68
C ALA A 15 -9.23 -2.21 -14.91
N ARG A 16 -9.33 -2.18 -13.58
CA ARG A 16 -8.35 -2.78 -12.66
C ARG A 16 -9.07 -3.84 -11.83
N GLY A 17 -8.47 -5.03 -11.74
CA GLY A 17 -9.03 -6.18 -11.02
C GLY A 17 -9.27 -7.38 -11.93
N LEU A 18 -10.26 -8.19 -11.58
CA LEU A 18 -10.56 -9.45 -12.26
C LEU A 18 -11.56 -9.24 -13.41
N ALA A 19 -11.12 -9.42 -14.65
CA ALA A 19 -11.98 -9.33 -15.82
C ALA A 19 -12.83 -10.59 -16.07
N ARG A 20 -12.32 -11.77 -15.71
CA ARG A 20 -13.01 -13.06 -15.87
C ARG A 20 -12.45 -14.11 -14.91
N ALA A 21 -13.33 -14.95 -14.37
CA ALA A 21 -12.97 -16.14 -13.60
C ALA A 21 -13.87 -17.32 -14.02
N THR A 22 -13.38 -18.54 -13.88
CA THR A 22 -14.13 -19.77 -14.15
C THR A 22 -13.68 -20.85 -13.18
N LEU A 23 -14.63 -21.55 -12.58
CA LEU A 23 -14.34 -22.67 -11.69
C LEU A 23 -14.45 -23.99 -12.47
N SER A 24 -13.32 -24.52 -12.90
CA SER A 24 -13.29 -25.79 -13.65
C SER A 24 -13.74 -26.95 -12.76
N GLY A 25 -14.61 -27.82 -13.30
CA GLY A 25 -15.08 -29.02 -12.60
C GLY A 25 -16.20 -28.77 -11.57
N SER A 26 -16.75 -27.56 -11.50
CA SER A 26 -17.88 -27.23 -10.63
C SER A 26 -18.82 -26.23 -11.31
N SER A 27 -20.11 -26.32 -10.98
CA SER A 27 -21.13 -25.33 -11.36
C SER A 27 -21.50 -24.41 -10.19
N ALA A 28 -20.70 -24.39 -9.12
CA ALA A 28 -20.94 -23.53 -7.98
C ALA A 28 -20.86 -22.05 -8.39
N THR A 29 -21.72 -21.24 -7.78
CA THR A 29 -21.68 -19.78 -7.93
C THR A 29 -20.48 -19.23 -7.16
N ILE A 30 -19.80 -18.24 -7.76
CA ILE A 30 -18.74 -17.48 -7.07
C ILE A 30 -19.35 -16.16 -6.60
N ASP A 31 -19.48 -16.00 -5.29
CA ASP A 31 -19.85 -14.73 -4.67
C ASP A 31 -18.59 -13.89 -4.45
N TRP A 32 -18.60 -12.65 -4.91
CA TRP A 32 -17.43 -11.79 -4.92
C TRP A 32 -17.51 -10.69 -3.86
N CYS A 33 -16.37 -10.40 -3.24
CA CYS A 33 -16.13 -9.19 -2.49
C CYS A 33 -14.80 -8.58 -2.95
N ILE A 34 -14.78 -7.26 -3.15
CA ILE A 34 -13.57 -6.51 -3.48
C ILE A 34 -13.45 -5.34 -2.52
N GLN A 35 -12.22 -5.04 -2.11
CA GLN A 35 -11.93 -3.97 -1.17
C GLN A 35 -10.75 -3.15 -1.71
N GLY A 36 -11.01 -1.88 -2.03
CA GLY A 36 -9.96 -0.91 -2.33
C GLY A 36 -9.49 -0.16 -1.09
N GLY A 37 -8.94 1.04 -1.29
CA GLY A 37 -8.62 1.97 -0.20
C GLY A 37 -9.82 2.27 0.70
N ARG A 38 -9.54 2.52 1.98
CA ARG A 38 -10.59 2.77 2.98
C ARG A 38 -11.38 4.02 2.60
N GLY A 39 -12.70 3.89 2.53
CA GLY A 39 -13.60 4.98 2.14
C GLY A 39 -13.81 5.13 0.63
N GLY A 40 -13.05 4.42 -0.22
CA GLY A 40 -13.14 4.53 -1.67
C GLY A 40 -12.89 5.98 -2.12
N GLU A 41 -13.88 6.58 -2.78
CA GLU A 41 -13.82 7.98 -3.23
C GLU A 41 -14.05 8.99 -2.09
N THR A 42 -14.52 8.55 -0.92
CA THR A 42 -14.62 9.39 0.27
C THR A 42 -13.28 9.39 1.00
N LEU A 43 -12.54 10.50 0.87
CA LEU A 43 -11.19 10.63 1.42
C LEU A 43 -11.19 10.56 2.94
N VAL A 44 -10.50 9.54 3.48
CA VAL A 44 -10.24 9.40 4.91
C VAL A 44 -9.02 10.23 5.33
N ASP A 45 -8.08 10.49 4.40
CA ASP A 45 -6.91 11.36 4.61
C ASP A 45 -6.87 12.46 3.52
N PRO A 46 -7.58 13.58 3.71
CA PRO A 46 -7.58 14.66 2.72
C PRO A 46 -6.25 15.42 2.65
N VAL A 47 -5.37 15.28 3.65
CA VAL A 47 -4.06 15.96 3.66
C VAL A 47 -3.11 15.31 2.66
N ARG A 48 -3.14 13.97 2.56
CA ARG A 48 -2.28 13.20 1.63
C ARG A 48 -2.95 12.90 0.29
N GLY A 49 -4.28 13.07 0.20
CA GLY A 49 -5.04 12.95 -1.03
C GLY A 49 -5.44 11.52 -1.39
N SER A 50 -6.13 11.39 -2.53
CA SER A 50 -6.84 10.16 -2.94
C SER A 50 -5.95 8.98 -3.32
N LEU A 51 -4.71 9.24 -3.73
CA LEU A 51 -3.83 8.21 -4.31
C LEU A 51 -2.72 7.76 -3.35
N ASN A 52 -2.67 8.28 -2.12
CA ASN A 52 -1.56 8.01 -1.20
C ASN A 52 -1.58 6.59 -0.61
N ASN A 53 -2.77 6.10 -0.21
CA ASN A 53 -2.94 4.78 0.37
C ASN A 53 -3.76 3.90 -0.59
N GLY A 54 -3.26 2.69 -0.83
CA GLY A 54 -3.94 1.65 -1.57
C GLY A 54 -4.87 0.80 -0.71
N ASP A 55 -4.92 -0.48 -1.02
CA ASP A 55 -5.88 -1.46 -0.51
C ASP A 55 -5.28 -2.48 0.47
N LEU A 56 -4.01 -2.36 0.87
CA LEU A 56 -3.46 -3.27 1.87
C LEU A 56 -4.08 -3.02 3.25
N TYR A 57 -4.16 -4.06 4.07
CA TYR A 57 -4.79 -3.95 5.40
C TYR A 57 -4.17 -2.84 6.24
N GLY A 58 -2.83 -2.77 6.28
CA GLY A 58 -2.13 -1.73 7.04
C GLY A 58 -2.43 -0.31 6.54
N GLU A 59 -2.57 -0.09 5.23
CA GLU A 59 -2.95 1.21 4.66
C GLU A 59 -4.35 1.63 5.15
N ARG A 60 -5.31 0.71 5.17
CA ARG A 60 -6.67 0.98 5.63
C ARG A 60 -6.74 1.27 7.14
N MET A 61 -5.84 0.65 7.91
CA MET A 61 -5.72 0.86 9.36
C MET A 61 -4.85 2.05 9.74
N GLY A 62 -4.28 2.76 8.76
CA GLY A 62 -3.43 3.93 8.99
C GLY A 62 -2.02 3.60 9.48
N TRP A 63 -1.55 2.37 9.26
CA TRP A 63 -0.21 1.92 9.64
C TRP A 63 0.90 2.60 8.84
N THR A 64 0.57 3.44 7.85
CA THR A 64 1.52 4.31 7.14
C THR A 64 1.74 5.64 7.86
N LEU A 65 0.83 6.03 8.77
CA LEU A 65 0.86 7.36 9.39
C LEU A 65 1.99 7.47 10.42
N SER A 66 2.66 8.63 10.45
CA SER A 66 3.57 8.96 11.54
C SER A 66 2.83 8.92 12.87
N GLY A 67 3.47 8.39 13.91
CA GLY A 67 2.86 8.27 15.25
C GLY A 67 1.80 7.18 15.42
N TYR A 68 1.55 6.32 14.42
CA TYR A 68 0.72 5.12 14.63
C TYR A 68 1.29 4.28 15.80
N PRO A 69 0.45 3.81 16.75
CA PRO A 69 0.91 3.07 17.92
C PRO A 69 1.31 1.65 17.55
N ASP A 70 2.59 1.45 17.22
CA ASP A 70 3.20 0.17 16.85
C ASP A 70 3.97 -0.50 18.00
N ARG A 71 3.83 0.00 19.23
CA ARG A 71 4.54 -0.51 20.42
C ARG A 71 4.33 -2.00 20.69
N ASP A 72 3.17 -2.52 20.28
CA ASP A 72 2.77 -3.91 20.51
C ASP A 72 3.20 -4.83 19.33
N TRP A 73 3.86 -4.28 18.32
CA TRP A 73 4.36 -5.06 17.19
C TRP A 73 5.65 -5.81 17.59
N PRO A 74 5.83 -7.07 17.14
CA PRO A 74 7.06 -7.80 17.38
C PRO A 74 8.27 -7.07 16.78
N LEU A 75 9.35 -6.99 17.56
CA LEU A 75 10.64 -6.53 17.05
C LEU A 75 11.22 -7.58 16.10
N VAL A 76 11.87 -7.11 15.03
CA VAL A 76 12.54 -7.94 14.03
C VAL A 76 13.92 -7.39 13.70
N THR A 77 14.82 -8.25 13.26
CA THR A 77 16.16 -7.89 12.77
C THR A 77 16.24 -8.18 11.27
N PHE A 78 16.90 -7.31 10.52
CA PHE A 78 17.13 -7.46 9.10
C PHE A 78 18.58 -7.92 8.81
N PRO A 79 18.87 -8.50 7.62
CA PRO A 79 17.90 -8.95 6.63
C PRO A 79 17.08 -10.15 7.12
N ARG A 80 15.79 -10.18 6.80
CA ARG A 80 14.86 -11.26 7.14
C ARG A 80 14.35 -11.92 5.88
N ALA A 81 14.38 -13.25 5.83
CA ALA A 81 13.67 -14.03 4.83
C ALA A 81 12.28 -14.43 5.35
N THR A 82 11.27 -14.40 4.48
CA THR A 82 9.97 -15.02 4.75
C THR A 82 9.94 -16.37 4.05
N SER A 83 9.54 -17.43 4.75
CA SER A 83 9.41 -18.77 4.18
C SER A 83 8.05 -18.99 3.52
N GLU A 84 7.10 -18.07 3.71
CA GLU A 84 5.72 -18.19 3.26
C GLU A 84 5.34 -16.99 2.37
N PRO A 85 4.52 -17.20 1.32
CA PRO A 85 3.93 -16.11 0.54
C PRO A 85 3.03 -15.24 1.42
N GLY A 86 3.23 -13.93 1.38
CA GLY A 86 2.45 -12.98 2.17
C GLY A 86 2.95 -11.54 2.02
N ALA A 87 2.31 -10.64 2.75
CA ALA A 87 2.71 -9.24 2.86
C ALA A 87 2.85 -8.87 4.34
N ASP A 88 4.06 -8.48 4.73
CA ASP A 88 4.39 -8.02 6.09
C ASP A 88 4.51 -6.49 6.13
N TRP A 89 4.15 -5.91 7.28
CA TRP A 89 4.32 -4.48 7.56
C TRP A 89 5.45 -4.27 8.56
N TYR A 90 6.30 -3.30 8.27
CA TYR A 90 7.41 -2.92 9.14
C TYR A 90 7.39 -1.41 9.36
N ARG A 91 7.79 -1.00 10.57
CA ARG A 91 7.89 0.40 10.96
C ARG A 91 9.18 0.61 11.73
N THR A 92 9.79 1.76 11.50
CA THR A 92 10.98 2.22 12.23
C THR A 92 10.96 3.74 12.28
N THR A 93 11.71 4.31 13.22
CA THR A 93 11.93 5.74 13.34
C THR A 93 13.42 6.01 13.35
N PHE A 94 13.83 7.14 12.78
CA PHE A 94 15.20 7.62 12.87
C PHE A 94 15.18 9.13 13.08
N THR A 95 16.24 9.65 13.69
CA THR A 95 16.44 11.09 13.84
C THR A 95 17.36 11.57 12.73
N LEU A 96 16.94 12.59 12.00
CA LEU A 96 17.77 13.26 11.00
C LEU A 96 18.34 14.54 11.62
N ASP A 97 19.65 14.59 11.79
CA ASP A 97 20.38 15.76 12.31
C ASP A 97 21.31 16.32 11.23
N ILE A 98 20.72 17.07 10.31
CA ILE A 98 21.44 17.78 9.23
C ILE A 98 21.30 19.29 9.43
N PRO A 99 22.34 20.09 9.12
CA PRO A 99 22.23 21.54 9.16
C PRO A 99 21.08 22.04 8.28
N ALA A 100 20.32 23.03 8.77
CA ALA A 100 19.37 23.76 7.95
C ALA A 100 20.09 24.45 6.78
N ASP A 101 19.37 24.68 5.68
CA ASP A 101 19.84 25.40 4.49
C ASP A 101 20.97 24.72 3.68
N GLN A 102 21.13 23.40 3.82
CA GLN A 102 22.04 22.61 2.98
C GLN A 102 21.31 21.49 2.22
N TYR A 103 21.70 21.30 0.95
CA TYR A 103 21.29 20.14 0.16
C TYR A 103 22.25 18.98 0.47
N VAL A 104 21.80 18.02 1.27
CA VAL A 104 22.59 16.85 1.65
C VAL A 104 21.92 15.58 1.15
N PHE A 105 22.67 14.70 0.51
CA PHE A 105 22.25 13.31 0.29
C PHE A 105 22.51 12.52 1.57
N ALA A 106 21.46 12.24 2.34
CA ALA A 106 21.53 11.34 3.49
C ALA A 106 21.35 9.88 3.04
N LEU A 107 22.32 9.02 3.34
CA LEU A 107 22.18 7.57 3.22
C LEU A 107 21.62 7.03 4.53
N ILE A 108 20.39 6.52 4.51
CA ILE A 108 19.83 5.78 5.63
C ILE A 108 20.38 4.36 5.54
N ASN A 109 21.51 4.11 6.23
CA ASN A 109 22.10 2.78 6.34
C ASN A 109 21.47 2.02 7.52
N HIS A 110 20.34 1.36 7.29
CA HIS A 110 19.85 0.32 8.20
C HIS A 110 19.57 -0.95 7.38
N PHE A 111 20.46 -1.95 7.51
CA PHE A 111 20.22 -3.36 7.25
C PHE A 111 20.78 -4.17 8.41
#